data_AF-A0A7S2WK35-F1
#
_entry.id   AF-A0A7S2WK35-F1
#
_cell.length_a   1.000
_cell.length_b   1.000
_cell.length_c   1.000
_cell.angle_alpha   90.00
_cell.angle_beta   90.00
_cell.angle_gamma   90.00
#
_symmetry.space_group_name_H-M   'P 1'
#
loop_
_entity.id
_entity.type
_entity.pdbx_description
1 polymer ?
#
loop_
_entity_poly.entity_id
_entity_poly.type
_entity_poly.pdbx_seq_one_letter_code
_entity_poly.pdbx_strand_id
1 'polypeptide(L)'
;VSKGVLDRLIRNQQDSDKDEHPSKLSLFTGTRVAQLERDEKSKKWKLWGTAGEAAFHDTSEKRVQQLSNETKVLGEPQGYDGIILTDVSSSFGKWHRASAGVPEPFACRVRERVGARVPLFTVMIAFQSKSQIPFDAASFDHPILWFASKTNSKPGMNGDTLMECWTLVSTSEYAMEKIQETPMQDTETGEFIPQTKDYLTTVPAPDLIDAFCKELMSKNGILGNEALSSVPTIIHMDAQRWGSAMPAHRHLDKDSQTRKVISGVPYDSGTSSLAPTKKVKCRPGADERNFLVDDELMLIQAGDMMSTFTPGFESAALSGMDAAD
;
A
#
# COMPACT_ATOMS: atom_id res chain seq x y z
N VAL A 1 -10.84 3.38 -16.38
CA VAL A 1 -9.88 4.22 -15.62
C VAL A 1 -10.32 5.67 -15.77
N SER A 2 -10.59 6.37 -14.66
CA SER A 2 -11.21 7.71 -14.70
C SER A 2 -10.31 8.73 -15.41
N LYS A 3 -10.81 9.31 -16.51
CA LYS A 3 -10.20 10.42 -17.29
C LYS A 3 -10.20 11.77 -16.55
N GLY A 4 -10.03 11.77 -15.23
CA GLY A 4 -10.58 12.82 -14.36
C GLY A 4 -9.63 13.97 -14.05
N VAL A 5 -8.48 13.67 -13.44
CA VAL A 5 -7.60 14.70 -12.85
C VAL A 5 -6.27 14.79 -13.59
N LEU A 6 -5.61 13.65 -13.83
CA LEU A 6 -4.34 13.61 -14.58
C LEU A 6 -4.49 14.18 -16.00
N ASP A 7 -5.53 13.75 -16.71
CA ASP A 7 -5.81 14.26 -18.06
C ASP A 7 -6.19 15.74 -18.08
N ARG A 8 -6.71 16.27 -16.96
CA ARG A 8 -6.98 17.71 -16.81
C ARG A 8 -5.71 18.48 -16.52
N LEU A 9 -4.82 17.96 -15.66
CA LEU A 9 -3.51 18.56 -15.41
C LEU A 9 -2.66 18.61 -16.69
N ILE A 10 -2.64 17.50 -17.45
CA ILE A 10 -1.93 17.43 -18.74
C ILE A 10 -2.55 18.40 -19.76
N ARG A 11 -3.89 18.49 -19.84
CA ARG A 11 -4.56 19.45 -20.75
C ARG A 11 -4.34 20.91 -20.35
N ASN A 12 -4.45 21.22 -19.06
CA ASN A 12 -4.22 22.59 -18.56
C ASN A 12 -2.79 23.06 -18.86
N GLN A 13 -1.82 22.15 -18.92
CA GLN A 13 -0.46 22.50 -19.35
C GLN A 13 -0.38 22.89 -20.82
N GLN A 14 -1.06 22.16 -21.69
CA GLN A 14 -1.11 22.45 -23.13
C GLN A 14 -1.78 23.80 -23.42
N ASP A 15 -2.74 24.21 -22.59
CA ASP A 15 -3.43 25.50 -22.71
C ASP A 15 -2.61 26.67 -22.10
N SER A 16 -1.69 26.39 -21.17
CA SER A 16 -0.87 27.38 -20.45
C SER A 16 0.42 27.81 -21.15
N ASP A 17 0.72 27.30 -22.36
CA ASP A 17 1.85 27.71 -23.22
C ASP A 17 1.80 29.20 -23.65
N LYS A 18 0.86 29.99 -23.11
CA LYS A 18 0.72 31.44 -23.31
C LYS A 18 1.19 32.28 -22.11
N ASP A 19 1.41 31.70 -20.94
CA ASP A 19 1.92 32.40 -19.76
C ASP A 19 3.40 32.05 -19.54
N GLU A 20 4.23 33.00 -19.11
CA GLU A 20 5.70 32.90 -19.15
C GLU A 20 6.32 31.84 -18.22
N HIS A 21 5.57 31.19 -17.34
CA HIS A 21 6.09 30.15 -16.43
C HIS A 21 5.09 29.01 -16.12
N PRO A 22 4.75 28.12 -17.08
CA PRO A 22 3.95 26.95 -16.77
C PRO A 22 4.85 25.91 -16.07
N SER A 23 4.48 25.49 -14.87
CA SER A 23 5.11 24.36 -14.18
C SER A 23 4.98 23.12 -15.06
N LYS A 24 6.07 22.65 -15.67
CA LYS A 24 6.10 21.48 -16.53
C LYS A 24 6.05 20.19 -15.69
N LEU A 25 4.95 19.45 -15.77
CA LEU A 25 4.79 18.15 -15.11
C LEU A 25 5.14 17.06 -16.12
N SER A 26 6.13 16.23 -15.77
CA SER A 26 6.46 15.05 -16.55
C SER A 26 5.95 13.81 -15.81
N LEU A 27 5.13 13.00 -16.47
CA LEU A 27 4.61 11.76 -15.92
C LEU A 27 5.30 10.56 -16.57
N PHE A 28 5.84 9.67 -15.74
CA PHE A 28 6.47 8.42 -16.19
C PHE A 28 5.61 7.23 -15.73
N THR A 29 4.81 6.67 -16.64
CA THR A 29 3.97 5.49 -16.36
C THR A 29 4.68 4.19 -16.76
N GLY A 30 4.45 3.10 -16.02
CA GLY A 30 5.09 1.82 -16.31
C GLY A 30 6.60 1.83 -16.03
N THR A 31 7.03 2.76 -15.18
CA THR A 31 8.42 2.98 -14.79
C THR A 31 8.52 3.02 -13.27
N ARG A 32 9.59 2.43 -12.73
CA ARG A 32 9.92 2.42 -11.32
C ARG A 32 11.26 3.09 -11.10
N VAL A 33 11.36 3.99 -10.12
CA VAL A 33 12.65 4.51 -9.66
C VAL A 33 13.39 3.41 -8.91
N ALA A 34 14.56 3.01 -9.41
CA ALA A 34 15.39 1.96 -8.84
C ALA A 34 16.56 2.52 -8.00
N GLN A 35 17.01 3.74 -8.32
CA GLN A 35 18.12 4.37 -7.62
C GLN A 35 18.01 5.91 -7.67
N LEU A 36 18.41 6.54 -6.55
CA LEU A 36 18.66 7.96 -6.43
C LEU A 36 20.17 8.18 -6.32
N GLU A 37 20.69 9.13 -7.09
CA GLU A 37 22.11 9.50 -7.05
C GLU A 37 22.22 11.01 -6.93
N ARG A 38 22.93 11.51 -5.92
CA ARG A 38 23.18 12.94 -5.76
C ARG A 38 24.50 13.31 -6.40
N ASP A 39 24.47 14.28 -7.31
CA ASP A 39 25.69 14.85 -7.86
C ASP A 39 26.36 15.76 -6.84
N GLU A 40 27.59 15.45 -6.43
CA GLU A 40 28.27 16.17 -5.34
C GLU A 40 28.55 17.64 -5.62
N LYS A 41 28.69 18.01 -6.90
CA LYS A 41 29.05 19.37 -7.30
C LYS A 41 27.83 20.27 -7.44
N SER A 42 26.80 19.80 -8.13
CA SER A 42 25.56 20.54 -8.37
C SER A 42 24.53 20.36 -7.25
N LYS A 43 24.72 19.36 -6.39
CA LYS A 43 23.80 18.95 -5.31
C LYS A 43 22.41 18.52 -5.78
N LYS A 44 22.23 18.32 -7.10
CA LYS A 44 21.01 17.82 -7.72
C LYS A 44 20.93 16.30 -7.70
N TRP A 45 19.70 15.79 -7.69
CA TRP A 45 19.37 14.37 -7.69
C TRP A 45 19.11 13.85 -9.10
N LYS A 46 19.78 12.77 -9.49
CA LYS A 46 19.47 11.97 -10.67
C LYS A 46 18.65 10.77 -10.25
N LEU A 47 17.58 10.51 -11.01
CA LEU A 47 16.69 9.39 -10.82
C LEU A 47 17.00 8.36 -11.88
N TRP A 48 17.20 7.13 -11.46
CA TRP A 48 17.49 6.01 -12.34
C TRP A 48 16.31 5.05 -12.31
N GLY A 49 15.73 4.77 -13.48
CA GLY A 49 14.49 4.04 -13.61
C GLY A 49 14.60 2.75 -14.40
N THR A 50 13.74 1.80 -14.04
CA THR A 50 13.45 0.57 -14.79
C THR A 50 12.05 0.69 -15.39
N ALA A 51 11.87 0.33 -16.66
CA ALA A 51 10.57 0.39 -17.34
C ALA A 51 10.06 -1.00 -17.75
N GLY A 52 8.78 -1.06 -18.13
CA GLY A 52 8.16 -2.29 -18.66
C GLY A 52 7.86 -3.32 -17.57
N GLU A 53 7.85 -4.61 -17.94
CA GLU A 53 7.54 -5.72 -17.00
C GLU A 53 8.41 -5.71 -15.75
N ALA A 54 9.67 -5.30 -15.87
CA ALA A 54 10.58 -5.23 -14.73
C ALA A 54 10.30 -4.09 -13.75
N ALA A 55 9.46 -3.13 -14.12
CA ALA A 55 8.97 -2.12 -13.19
C ALA A 55 7.88 -2.68 -12.25
N PHE A 56 7.25 -3.80 -12.58
CA PHE A 56 6.18 -4.38 -11.77
C PHE A 56 6.71 -5.06 -10.50
N HIS A 57 6.00 -4.85 -9.40
CA HIS A 57 6.35 -5.38 -8.08
C HIS A 57 6.38 -6.91 -8.03
N ASP A 58 5.56 -7.60 -8.83
CA ASP A 58 5.42 -9.06 -8.76
C ASP A 58 6.26 -9.82 -9.80
N THR A 59 7.03 -9.11 -10.63
CA THR A 59 7.96 -9.76 -11.57
C THR A 59 9.06 -10.46 -10.77
N SER A 60 9.56 -11.63 -11.19
CA SER A 60 10.65 -12.32 -10.47
C SER A 60 12.03 -11.72 -10.78
N GLU A 61 13.01 -11.86 -9.86
CA GLU A 61 14.38 -11.36 -10.11
C GLU A 61 15.01 -12.01 -11.33
N LYS A 62 14.86 -13.34 -11.47
CA LYS A 62 15.29 -14.08 -12.65
C LYS A 62 14.71 -13.50 -13.94
N ARG A 63 13.42 -13.11 -13.93
CA ARG A 63 12.78 -12.49 -15.10
C ARG A 63 13.31 -11.08 -15.35
N VAL A 64 13.51 -10.27 -14.31
CA VAL A 64 14.11 -8.93 -14.44
C VAL A 64 15.52 -9.00 -15.04
N GLN A 65 16.35 -9.94 -14.58
CA GLN A 65 17.70 -10.17 -15.09
C GLN A 65 17.66 -10.57 -16.58
N GLN A 66 16.71 -11.41 -16.99
CA GLN A 66 16.51 -11.80 -18.39
C GLN A 66 16.04 -10.65 -19.28
N LEU A 67 15.26 -9.73 -18.72
CA LEU A 67 14.72 -8.59 -19.46
C LEU A 67 15.79 -7.51 -19.77
N SER A 68 17.04 -7.69 -19.32
CA SER A 68 18.19 -6.82 -19.64
C SER A 68 17.82 -5.34 -19.63
N ASN A 69 17.37 -4.84 -18.47
CA ASN A 69 16.96 -3.45 -18.39
C ASN A 69 18.18 -2.56 -18.22
N GLU A 70 18.53 -1.86 -19.29
CA GLU A 70 19.25 -0.59 -19.15
C GLU A 70 18.43 0.27 -18.18
N THR A 71 19.00 0.51 -17.01
CA THR A 71 18.46 1.52 -16.11
C THR A 71 18.72 2.87 -16.76
N LYS A 72 17.68 3.69 -16.92
CA LYS A 72 17.78 4.97 -17.63
C LYS A 72 17.58 6.13 -16.68
N VAL A 73 18.25 7.24 -16.94
CA VAL A 73 17.98 8.50 -16.23
C VAL A 73 16.54 8.93 -16.53
N LEU A 74 15.78 9.26 -15.49
CA LEU A 74 14.40 9.70 -15.59
C LEU A 74 14.29 11.23 -15.51
N GLY A 75 13.64 11.80 -16.51
CA GLY A 75 13.40 13.24 -16.65
C GLY A 75 14.66 14.04 -16.94
N GLU A 76 14.93 15.08 -16.15
CA GLU A 76 15.90 16.10 -16.51
C GLU A 76 17.37 15.60 -16.39
N PRO A 77 18.21 15.74 -17.44
CA PRO A 77 19.61 15.31 -17.39
C PRO A 77 20.44 15.99 -16.29
N GLN A 78 20.09 17.24 -15.96
CA GLN A 78 20.68 18.01 -14.87
C GLN A 78 20.26 17.53 -13.47
N GLY A 79 19.21 16.72 -13.37
CA GLY A 79 18.63 16.28 -12.10
C GLY A 79 17.70 17.30 -11.44
N TYR A 80 17.22 16.94 -10.24
CA TYR A 80 16.20 17.66 -9.48
C TYR A 80 16.80 18.28 -8.22
N ASP A 81 16.29 19.44 -7.80
CA ASP A 81 16.77 20.12 -6.59
C ASP A 81 16.30 19.47 -5.29
N GLY A 82 15.22 18.68 -5.34
CA GLY A 82 14.70 17.90 -4.21
C GLY A 82 13.86 16.71 -4.67
N ILE A 83 13.64 15.76 -3.77
CA ILE A 83 12.86 14.54 -4.04
C ILE A 83 11.81 14.37 -2.95
N ILE A 84 10.56 14.15 -3.36
CA ILE A 84 9.47 13.77 -2.48
C ILE A 84 9.12 12.31 -2.73
N LEU A 85 9.26 11.50 -1.68
CA LEU A 85 8.92 10.09 -1.64
C LEU A 85 7.58 9.92 -0.93
N THR A 86 6.62 9.25 -1.57
CA THR A 86 5.27 9.04 -1.01
C THR A 86 4.99 7.61 -0.60
N ASP A 87 5.82 6.65 -1.03
CA ASP A 87 5.74 5.25 -0.62
C ASP A 87 6.81 4.96 0.44
N VAL A 88 6.40 4.46 1.61
CA VAL A 88 7.32 4.04 2.68
C VAL A 88 8.30 2.98 2.19
N SER A 89 7.88 2.16 1.23
CA SER A 89 8.66 1.03 0.73
C SER A 89 9.89 1.48 -0.06
N SER A 90 9.97 2.76 -0.45
CA SER A 90 11.17 3.39 -1.00
C SER A 90 12.35 3.39 -0.03
N SER A 91 12.09 3.36 1.28
CA SER A 91 13.11 3.30 2.35
C SER A 91 13.63 1.90 2.64
N PHE A 92 13.11 0.86 1.99
CA PHE A 92 13.65 -0.48 2.15
C PHE A 92 14.98 -0.65 1.43
N GLY A 93 15.76 -1.64 1.86
CA GLY A 93 17.00 -2.01 1.17
C GLY A 93 16.73 -2.57 -0.22
N LYS A 94 17.81 -2.83 -0.97
CA LYS A 94 17.76 -3.36 -2.34
C LYS A 94 17.01 -4.69 -2.48
N TRP A 95 16.79 -5.40 -1.38
CA TRP A 95 15.96 -6.61 -1.35
C TRP A 95 14.50 -6.32 -1.65
N HIS A 96 13.98 -5.11 -1.42
CA HIS A 96 12.59 -4.81 -1.69
C HIS A 96 12.44 -4.10 -3.03
N ARG A 97 11.52 -4.58 -3.86
CA ARG A 97 11.36 -4.04 -5.22
C ARG A 97 10.92 -2.59 -5.27
N ALA A 98 10.18 -2.10 -4.28
CA ALA A 98 9.79 -0.70 -4.22
C ALA A 98 10.92 0.24 -3.73
N SER A 99 12.09 -0.29 -3.36
CA SER A 99 13.22 0.53 -2.95
C SER A 99 13.62 1.49 -4.06
N ALA A 100 13.83 2.75 -3.70
CA ALA A 100 14.31 3.77 -4.63
C ALA A 100 15.82 4.00 -4.51
N GLY A 101 16.56 3.19 -3.73
CA GLY A 101 17.98 3.41 -3.46
C GLY A 101 18.25 4.70 -2.67
N VAL A 102 17.35 5.02 -1.74
CA VAL A 102 17.45 6.17 -0.83
C VAL A 102 18.71 6.05 0.05
N PRO A 103 19.44 7.14 0.35
CA PRO A 103 20.57 7.10 1.27
C PRO A 103 20.21 6.47 2.61
N GLU A 104 21.02 5.51 3.06
CA GLU A 104 20.71 4.68 4.23
C GLU A 104 20.46 5.49 5.53
N PRO A 105 21.18 6.59 5.83
CA PRO A 105 20.86 7.42 7.00
C PRO A 105 19.44 7.99 6.98
N PHE A 106 18.97 8.46 5.81
CA PHE A 106 17.60 8.96 5.66
C PHE A 106 16.58 7.82 5.69
N ALA A 107 16.87 6.72 4.98
CA ALA A 107 16.02 5.54 4.96
C ALA A 107 15.83 4.93 6.37
N CYS A 108 16.88 4.92 7.20
CA CYS A 108 16.81 4.50 8.60
C CYS A 108 15.84 5.38 9.40
N ARG A 109 15.96 6.71 9.29
CA ARG A 109 15.05 7.66 9.94
C ARG A 109 13.59 7.47 9.49
N VAL A 110 13.35 7.17 8.21
CA VAL A 110 12.00 6.82 7.71
C VAL A 110 11.48 5.58 8.43
N ARG A 111 12.24 4.48 8.43
CA ARG A 111 11.81 3.21 9.06
C ARG A 111 11.62 3.34 10.57
N GLU A 112 12.49 4.08 11.25
CA GLU A 112 12.35 4.39 12.68
C GLU A 112 11.09 5.20 12.98
N ARG A 113 10.80 6.22 12.15
CA ARG A 113 9.60 7.06 12.29
C ARG A 113 8.31 6.29 12.03
N VAL A 114 8.29 5.41 11.04
CA VAL A 114 7.14 4.52 10.80
C VAL A 114 6.91 3.59 11.98
N GLY A 115 7.98 3.06 12.56
CA GLY A 115 7.85 2.03 13.57
C GLY A 115 7.21 0.77 12.98
N ALA A 116 6.24 0.20 13.69
CA ALA A 116 5.55 -1.01 13.24
C ALA A 116 4.45 -0.70 12.20
N ARG A 117 4.08 -1.72 11.42
CA ARG A 117 3.05 -1.64 10.36
C ARG A 117 1.96 -2.67 10.58
N VAL A 118 0.77 -2.35 10.10
CA VAL A 118 -0.37 -3.27 10.09
C VAL A 118 -0.42 -3.93 8.71
N PRO A 119 -0.24 -5.26 8.61
CA PRO A 119 -0.43 -5.96 7.36
C PRO A 119 -1.88 -6.41 7.18
N LEU A 120 -2.33 -6.55 5.95
CA LEU A 120 -3.66 -7.08 5.61
C LEU A 120 -3.58 -7.98 4.37
N PHE A 121 -4.48 -8.95 4.27
CA PHE A 121 -4.86 -9.59 3.02
C PHE A 121 -6.23 -9.07 2.59
N THR A 122 -6.41 -8.91 1.29
CA THR A 122 -7.71 -8.57 0.70
C THR A 122 -8.06 -9.56 -0.39
N VAL A 123 -9.34 -9.89 -0.51
CA VAL A 123 -9.86 -10.78 -1.55
C VAL A 123 -11.01 -10.09 -2.24
N MET A 124 -10.99 -10.09 -3.57
CA MET A 124 -12.12 -9.69 -4.39
C MET A 124 -12.79 -10.93 -4.95
N ILE A 125 -14.09 -11.07 -4.71
CA ILE A 125 -14.91 -12.14 -5.30
C ILE A 125 -16.00 -11.56 -6.17
N ALA A 126 -16.39 -12.27 -7.21
CA ALA A 126 -17.60 -11.99 -7.98
C ALA A 126 -18.53 -13.21 -7.94
N PHE A 127 -19.78 -12.96 -7.58
CA PHE A 127 -20.85 -13.94 -7.60
C PHE A 127 -21.48 -14.06 -9.00
N GLN A 128 -21.91 -15.28 -9.35
CA GLN A 128 -22.60 -15.57 -10.60
C GLN A 128 -23.92 -14.80 -10.75
N SER A 129 -24.59 -14.56 -9.62
CA SER A 129 -25.83 -13.81 -9.53
C SER A 129 -25.81 -12.92 -8.29
N LYS A 130 -26.81 -12.05 -8.14
CA LYS A 130 -26.96 -11.23 -6.94
C LYS A 130 -27.27 -12.11 -5.73
N SER A 131 -26.65 -11.81 -4.59
CA SER A 131 -26.89 -12.52 -3.34
C SER A 131 -28.12 -11.96 -2.62
N GLN A 132 -28.58 -12.66 -1.59
CA GLN A 132 -29.60 -12.17 -0.66
C GLN A 132 -29.00 -11.49 0.58
N ILE A 133 -27.72 -11.10 0.54
CA ILE A 133 -27.03 -10.48 1.68
C ILE A 133 -27.62 -9.07 1.91
N PRO A 134 -28.22 -8.80 3.10
CA PRO A 134 -29.07 -7.63 3.33
C PRO A 134 -28.28 -6.35 3.66
N PHE A 135 -26.95 -6.40 3.56
CA PHE A 135 -26.06 -5.28 3.83
C PHE A 135 -25.09 -5.07 2.68
N ASP A 136 -24.51 -3.88 2.65
CA ASP A 136 -23.49 -3.49 1.69
C ASP A 136 -22.09 -3.44 2.30
N ALA A 137 -21.99 -3.40 3.63
CA ALA A 137 -20.74 -3.54 4.36
C ALA A 137 -21.00 -4.10 5.76
N ALA A 138 -20.05 -4.86 6.29
CA ALA A 138 -20.07 -5.39 7.64
C ALA A 138 -18.66 -5.56 8.19
N SER A 139 -18.51 -5.36 9.50
CA SER A 139 -17.33 -5.76 10.26
C SER A 139 -17.66 -7.03 11.05
N PHE A 140 -16.65 -7.88 11.23
CA PHE A 140 -16.80 -9.18 11.86
C PHE A 140 -15.85 -9.30 13.05
N ASP A 141 -16.32 -9.96 14.11
CA ASP A 141 -15.49 -10.42 15.21
C ASP A 141 -15.05 -11.86 14.92
N HIS A 142 -14.22 -12.03 13.88
CA HIS A 142 -13.75 -13.33 13.41
C HIS A 142 -12.21 -13.35 13.36
N PRO A 143 -11.53 -14.45 13.74
CA PRO A 143 -10.07 -14.51 13.78
C PRO A 143 -9.38 -14.20 12.43
N ILE A 144 -10.04 -14.48 11.32
CA ILE A 144 -9.50 -14.34 9.95
C ILE A 144 -10.05 -13.10 9.23
N LEU A 145 -11.35 -12.81 9.38
CA LEU A 145 -12.06 -11.83 8.56
C LEU A 145 -12.42 -10.64 9.44
N TRP A 146 -12.00 -9.45 9.03
CA TRP A 146 -12.32 -8.23 9.74
C TRP A 146 -13.47 -7.45 9.11
N PHE A 147 -13.47 -7.35 7.77
CA PHE A 147 -14.42 -6.49 7.06
C PHE A 147 -14.78 -7.07 5.70
N ALA A 148 -16.03 -6.86 5.29
CA ALA A 148 -16.51 -7.13 3.94
C ALA A 148 -17.30 -5.94 3.41
N SER A 149 -17.14 -5.61 2.13
CA SER A 149 -17.97 -4.61 1.45
C SER A 149 -18.35 -5.03 0.05
N LYS A 150 -19.60 -4.78 -0.32
CA LYS A 150 -20.16 -4.95 -1.65
C LYS A 150 -19.63 -3.82 -2.53
N THR A 151 -18.74 -4.15 -3.47
CA THR A 151 -18.07 -3.17 -4.33
C THR A 151 -19.06 -2.39 -5.18
N ASN A 152 -20.11 -3.05 -5.68
CA ASN A 152 -21.12 -2.41 -6.53
C ASN A 152 -21.98 -1.39 -5.77
N SER A 153 -22.05 -1.44 -4.44
CA SER A 153 -22.81 -0.46 -3.65
C SER A 153 -22.16 0.93 -3.61
N LYS A 154 -20.88 1.03 -4.02
CA LYS A 154 -20.11 2.28 -4.00
C LYS A 154 -20.67 3.26 -5.05
N PRO A 155 -20.80 4.57 -4.74
CA PRO A 155 -21.27 5.56 -5.70
C PRO A 155 -20.46 5.53 -7.01
N GLY A 156 -21.16 5.52 -8.15
CA GLY A 156 -20.54 5.44 -9.48
C GLY A 156 -20.14 4.02 -9.94
N MET A 157 -20.26 3.00 -9.08
CA MET A 157 -20.02 1.59 -9.45
C MET A 157 -21.31 0.84 -9.82
N ASN A 158 -22.47 1.52 -9.77
CA ASN A 158 -23.79 0.99 -10.13
C ASN A 158 -23.98 0.71 -11.64
N GLY A 159 -22.95 0.89 -12.46
CA GLY A 159 -23.04 0.71 -13.91
C GLY A 159 -22.83 -0.75 -14.33
N ASP A 160 -23.86 -1.35 -14.93
CA ASP A 160 -23.85 -2.50 -15.86
C ASP A 160 -23.13 -3.80 -15.50
N THR A 161 -22.47 -3.91 -14.35
CA THR A 161 -21.93 -5.19 -13.90
C THR A 161 -23.10 -6.08 -13.50
N LEU A 162 -23.41 -7.09 -14.33
CA LEU A 162 -24.39 -8.14 -14.02
C LEU A 162 -24.03 -8.92 -12.76
N MET A 163 -22.76 -8.87 -12.34
CA MET A 163 -22.20 -9.63 -11.22
C MET A 163 -22.11 -8.77 -9.96
N GLU A 164 -22.45 -9.38 -8.83
CA GLU A 164 -22.24 -8.81 -7.51
C GLU A 164 -20.83 -9.13 -7.02
N CYS A 165 -20.07 -8.10 -6.71
CA CYS A 165 -18.67 -8.19 -6.30
C CYS A 165 -18.51 -7.77 -4.84
N TRP A 166 -17.68 -8.51 -4.10
CA TRP A 166 -17.34 -8.23 -2.71
C TRP A 166 -15.84 -8.08 -2.54
N THR A 167 -15.43 -7.17 -1.67
CA THR A 167 -14.07 -7.08 -1.14
C THR A 167 -14.08 -7.55 0.31
N LEU A 168 -13.31 -8.59 0.61
CA LEU A 168 -13.09 -9.15 1.94
C LEU A 168 -11.71 -8.69 2.43
N VAL A 169 -11.59 -8.36 3.71
CA VAL A 169 -10.35 -7.87 4.34
C VAL A 169 -10.05 -8.69 5.57
N SER A 170 -8.83 -9.20 5.68
CA SER A 170 -8.42 -10.01 6.82
C SER A 170 -8.24 -9.19 8.09
N THR A 171 -8.15 -9.88 9.23
CA THR A 171 -7.52 -9.32 10.43
C THR A 171 -6.02 -9.13 10.20
N SER A 172 -5.41 -8.27 11.02
CA SER A 172 -3.96 -8.07 11.02
C SER A 172 -3.19 -9.23 11.63
N GLU A 173 -3.78 -9.90 12.63
CA GLU A 173 -3.24 -11.08 13.28
C GLU A 173 -3.05 -12.22 12.28
N TYR A 174 -4.11 -12.54 11.53
CA TYR A 174 -4.07 -13.55 10.47
C TYR A 174 -3.03 -13.18 9.41
N ALA A 175 -3.01 -11.90 8.98
CA ALA A 175 -2.04 -11.45 8.01
C ALA A 175 -0.60 -11.61 8.51
N MET A 176 -0.31 -11.23 9.76
CA MET A 176 1.02 -11.40 10.36
C MET A 176 1.45 -12.86 10.44
N GLU A 177 0.55 -13.77 10.81
CA GLU A 177 0.81 -15.21 10.82
C GLU A 177 1.19 -15.71 9.41
N LYS A 178 0.40 -15.37 8.39
CA LYS A 178 0.66 -15.78 7.00
C LYS A 178 1.92 -15.14 6.41
N ILE A 179 2.25 -13.91 6.81
CA ILE A 179 3.50 -13.25 6.45
C ILE A 179 4.71 -13.96 7.07
N GLN A 180 4.56 -14.47 8.30
CA GLN A 180 5.61 -15.22 8.99
C GLN A 180 5.82 -16.61 8.38
N GLU A 181 4.73 -17.30 8.00
CA GLU A 181 4.77 -18.59 7.31
C GLU A 181 5.35 -18.49 5.89
N THR A 182 5.04 -17.41 5.18
CA THR A 182 5.45 -17.19 3.78
C THR A 182 6.06 -15.78 3.63
N PRO A 183 7.31 -15.59 4.05
CA PRO A 183 7.99 -14.29 3.95
C PRO A 183 8.26 -13.92 2.48
N MET A 184 8.35 -12.62 2.21
CA MET A 184 8.72 -12.08 0.88
C MET A 184 10.22 -11.77 0.78
N GLN A 185 10.99 -12.33 1.71
CA GLN A 185 12.43 -12.22 1.73
C GLN A 185 13.00 -13.59 2.07
N ASP A 186 13.90 -14.07 1.23
CA ASP A 186 14.62 -15.31 1.46
C ASP A 186 15.51 -15.17 2.70
N THR A 187 15.41 -16.12 3.63
CA THR A 187 16.10 -16.03 4.91
C THR A 187 17.59 -16.32 4.82
N GLU A 188 18.04 -17.02 3.77
CA GLU A 188 19.44 -17.40 3.58
C GLU A 188 20.19 -16.36 2.74
N THR A 189 19.59 -15.94 1.63
CA THR A 189 20.18 -15.04 0.64
C THR A 189 19.79 -13.57 0.86
N GLY A 190 18.67 -13.32 1.55
CA GLY A 190 18.11 -11.98 1.71
C GLY A 190 17.40 -11.45 0.46
N GLU A 191 17.27 -12.25 -0.60
CA GLU A 191 16.63 -11.86 -1.87
C GLU A 191 15.12 -11.67 -1.75
N PHE A 192 14.56 -10.88 -2.66
CA PHE A 192 13.11 -10.69 -2.76
C PHE A 192 12.42 -11.98 -3.23
N ILE A 193 11.40 -12.41 -2.50
CA ILE A 193 10.49 -13.46 -2.95
C ILE A 193 9.20 -12.78 -3.42
N PRO A 194 8.92 -12.75 -4.74
CA PRO A 194 7.69 -12.15 -5.24
C PRO A 194 6.49 -12.94 -4.74
N GLN A 195 5.42 -12.23 -4.45
CA GLN A 195 4.17 -12.88 -4.11
C GLN A 195 3.61 -13.57 -5.35
N THR A 196 3.28 -14.86 -5.22
CA THR A 196 2.72 -15.62 -6.34
C THR A 196 1.19 -15.58 -6.29
N LYS A 197 0.58 -15.52 -7.48
CA LYS A 197 -0.87 -15.68 -7.64
C LYS A 197 -1.36 -17.02 -7.06
N ASP A 198 -0.55 -18.07 -7.21
CA ASP A 198 -0.86 -19.40 -6.69
C ASP A 198 -1.04 -19.38 -5.16
N TYR A 199 -0.07 -18.84 -4.42
CA TYR A 199 -0.18 -18.71 -2.96
C TYR A 199 -1.42 -17.91 -2.57
N LEU A 200 -1.62 -16.73 -3.18
CA LEU A 200 -2.75 -15.84 -2.91
C LEU A 200 -4.11 -16.53 -3.12
N THR A 201 -4.23 -17.35 -4.15
CA THR A 201 -5.49 -18.01 -4.54
C THR A 201 -5.71 -19.38 -3.91
N THR A 202 -4.68 -19.96 -3.28
CA THR A 202 -4.78 -21.28 -2.62
C THR A 202 -4.77 -21.19 -1.09
N VAL A 203 -4.31 -20.07 -0.50
CA VAL A 203 -4.22 -19.89 0.95
C VAL A 203 -5.13 -18.77 1.47
N PRO A 204 -4.78 -17.46 1.37
CA PRO A 204 -5.58 -16.43 2.02
C PRO A 204 -6.95 -16.21 1.37
N ALA A 205 -7.09 -16.46 0.06
CA ALA A 205 -8.37 -16.28 -0.60
C ALA A 205 -9.44 -17.30 -0.17
N PRO A 206 -9.16 -18.62 -0.20
CA PRO A 206 -10.08 -19.60 0.35
C PRO A 206 -10.40 -19.39 1.84
N ASP A 207 -9.39 -19.05 2.67
CA ASP A 207 -9.59 -18.83 4.11
C ASP A 207 -10.57 -17.67 4.38
N LEU A 208 -10.41 -16.54 3.67
CA LEU A 208 -11.30 -15.38 3.82
C LEU A 208 -12.72 -15.65 3.30
N ILE A 209 -12.85 -16.41 2.21
CA ILE A 209 -14.15 -16.80 1.67
C ILE A 209 -14.87 -17.74 2.64
N ASP A 210 -14.17 -18.75 3.16
CA ASP A 210 -14.72 -19.68 4.14
C ASP A 210 -15.16 -18.96 5.41
N ALA A 211 -14.33 -18.04 5.93
CA ALA A 211 -14.69 -17.18 7.06
C ALA A 211 -15.94 -16.35 6.77
N PHE A 212 -16.02 -15.71 5.59
CA PHE A 212 -17.18 -14.90 5.21
C PHE A 212 -18.46 -15.73 5.10
N CYS A 213 -18.39 -16.88 4.44
CA CYS A 213 -19.50 -17.81 4.34
C CYS A 213 -19.96 -18.31 5.72
N LYS A 214 -19.02 -18.69 6.60
CA LYS A 214 -19.33 -19.12 7.98
C LYS A 214 -20.07 -18.05 8.77
N GLU A 215 -19.63 -16.79 8.71
CA GLU A 215 -20.29 -15.68 9.40
C GLU A 215 -21.69 -15.39 8.86
N LEU A 216 -21.89 -15.51 7.55
CA LEU A 216 -23.21 -15.35 6.93
C LEU A 216 -24.18 -16.47 7.35
N MET A 217 -23.68 -17.71 7.47
CA MET A 217 -24.49 -18.93 7.56
C MET A 217 -24.59 -19.53 8.97
N SER A 218 -23.90 -18.99 9.97
CA SER A 218 -23.95 -19.56 11.32
C SER A 218 -25.36 -19.48 11.92
N LYS A 219 -25.65 -20.29 12.95
CA LYS A 219 -26.97 -20.31 13.63
C LYS A 219 -27.36 -18.93 14.18
N ASN A 220 -26.36 -18.13 14.56
CA ASN A 220 -26.50 -16.74 14.99
C ASN A 220 -26.06 -15.75 13.89
N GLY A 221 -25.78 -16.27 12.69
CA GLY A 221 -25.28 -15.54 11.54
C GLY A 221 -26.38 -14.76 10.85
N ILE A 222 -25.98 -13.92 9.89
CA ILE A 222 -26.83 -12.85 9.37
C ILE A 222 -28.02 -13.40 8.56
N LEU A 223 -27.82 -14.52 7.86
CA LEU A 223 -28.86 -15.15 7.04
C LEU A 223 -29.48 -16.40 7.68
N GLY A 224 -28.86 -16.93 8.75
CA GLY A 224 -29.28 -18.18 9.40
C GLY A 224 -28.98 -19.45 8.59
N ASN A 225 -29.33 -20.61 9.16
CA ASN A 225 -28.96 -21.93 8.61
C ASN A 225 -29.64 -22.27 7.27
N GLU A 226 -30.82 -21.70 6.97
CA GLU A 226 -31.56 -21.98 5.73
C GLU A 226 -30.94 -21.29 4.50
N ALA A 227 -29.96 -20.41 4.71
CA ALA A 227 -29.36 -19.59 3.68
C ALA A 227 -28.18 -20.22 2.94
N LEU A 228 -27.75 -21.44 3.28
CA LEU A 228 -26.66 -22.16 2.61
C LEU A 228 -26.88 -22.31 1.10
N SER A 229 -28.14 -22.43 0.66
CA SER A 229 -28.51 -22.49 -0.76
C SER A 229 -28.62 -21.12 -1.43
N SER A 230 -28.47 -20.02 -0.67
CA SER A 230 -28.73 -18.65 -1.13
C SER A 230 -27.48 -17.84 -1.47
N VAL A 231 -26.29 -18.25 -1.02
CA VAL A 231 -25.03 -17.62 -1.42
C VAL A 231 -24.67 -18.11 -2.83
N PRO A 232 -24.63 -17.23 -3.85
CA PRO A 232 -24.36 -17.68 -5.21
C PRO A 232 -22.93 -18.19 -5.40
N THR A 233 -22.74 -19.01 -6.44
CA THR A 233 -21.41 -19.49 -6.82
C THR A 233 -20.45 -18.35 -7.10
N ILE A 234 -19.24 -18.43 -6.57
CA ILE A 234 -18.14 -17.52 -6.88
C ILE A 234 -17.56 -17.92 -8.25
N ILE A 235 -17.59 -17.00 -9.21
CA ILE A 235 -17.10 -17.22 -10.59
C ILE A 235 -15.79 -16.48 -10.88
N HIS A 236 -15.40 -15.56 -10.00
CA HIS A 236 -14.11 -14.90 -10.05
C HIS A 236 -13.60 -14.66 -8.63
N MET A 237 -12.29 -14.80 -8.47
CA MET A 237 -11.58 -14.56 -7.23
C MET A 237 -10.19 -14.01 -7.56
N ASP A 238 -9.81 -12.95 -6.88
CA ASP A 238 -8.45 -12.40 -6.89
C ASP A 238 -8.08 -11.94 -5.49
N ALA A 239 -6.80 -11.94 -5.14
CA ALA A 239 -6.36 -11.60 -3.80
C ALA A 239 -5.06 -10.81 -3.83
N GLN A 240 -4.82 -10.05 -2.75
CA GLN A 240 -3.66 -9.17 -2.63
C GLN A 240 -3.17 -9.17 -1.18
N ARG A 241 -1.85 -9.14 -0.99
CA ARG A 241 -1.21 -8.85 0.29
C ARG A 241 -0.77 -7.40 0.36
N TRP A 242 -0.99 -6.82 1.52
CA TRP A 242 -0.57 -5.48 1.88
C TRP A 242 0.37 -5.60 3.08
N GLY A 243 1.68 -5.65 2.84
CA GLY A 243 2.68 -5.70 3.92
C GLY A 243 2.78 -4.40 4.73
N SER A 244 2.31 -3.29 4.17
CA SER A 244 2.30 -1.98 4.83
C SER A 244 0.94 -1.33 4.62
N ALA A 245 -0.14 -2.01 4.98
CA ALA A 245 -1.49 -1.54 4.68
C ALA A 245 -1.82 -0.25 5.41
N MET A 246 -1.41 -0.15 6.69
CA MET A 246 -1.57 1.03 7.53
C MET A 246 -0.38 1.16 8.49
N PRO A 247 -0.03 2.37 8.96
CA PRO A 247 0.87 2.51 10.10
C PRO A 247 0.23 1.87 11.34
N ALA A 248 1.02 1.13 12.12
CA ALA A 248 0.58 0.73 13.45
C ALA A 248 0.39 1.97 14.32
N HIS A 249 -0.41 1.86 15.38
CA HIS A 249 -0.60 2.96 16.30
C HIS A 249 0.77 3.40 16.87
N ARG A 250 1.16 4.66 16.64
CA ARG A 250 2.52 5.22 16.87
C ARG A 250 3.00 5.18 18.33
N HIS A 251 2.21 4.58 19.24
CA HIS A 251 2.49 4.39 20.65
C HIS A 251 2.51 2.94 21.09
N LEU A 252 2.37 2.00 20.17
CA LEU A 252 2.75 0.63 20.47
C LEU A 252 4.26 0.65 20.69
N ASP A 253 4.59 0.60 21.96
CA ASP A 253 5.96 0.64 22.45
C ASP A 253 6.75 -0.49 21.77
N LYS A 254 8.07 -0.44 21.90
CA LYS A 254 8.87 -1.62 21.59
C LYS A 254 8.36 -2.87 22.34
N ASP A 255 7.62 -2.64 23.42
CA ASP A 255 7.01 -3.59 24.35
C ASP A 255 5.54 -3.96 24.05
N SER A 256 4.98 -3.57 22.90
CA SER A 256 3.66 -4.05 22.48
C SER A 256 3.62 -5.57 22.39
N GLN A 257 2.64 -6.21 23.04
CA GLN A 257 2.52 -7.66 23.11
C GLN A 257 2.15 -8.31 21.77
N THR A 258 1.51 -7.55 20.88
CA THR A 258 1.10 -7.97 19.53
C THR A 258 2.17 -7.70 18.48
N ARG A 259 3.27 -7.04 18.86
CA ARG A 259 4.36 -6.70 17.95
C ARG A 259 5.21 -7.92 17.61
N LYS A 260 5.55 -8.07 16.32
CA LYS A 260 6.51 -9.07 15.83
C LYS A 260 7.45 -8.44 14.82
N VAL A 261 8.71 -8.87 14.79
CA VAL A 261 9.66 -8.51 13.72
C VAL A 261 9.77 -9.70 12.77
N ILE A 262 9.36 -9.52 11.52
CA ILE A 262 9.39 -10.55 10.49
C ILE A 262 10.29 -10.04 9.36
N SER A 263 11.36 -10.76 9.06
CA SER A 263 12.37 -10.35 8.05
C SER A 263 12.89 -8.92 8.27
N GLY A 264 13.20 -8.57 9.52
CA GLY A 264 13.69 -7.23 9.89
C GLY A 264 12.64 -6.12 9.85
N VAL A 265 11.39 -6.43 9.48
CA VAL A 265 10.28 -5.48 9.46
C VAL A 265 9.43 -5.64 10.72
N PRO A 266 9.23 -4.57 11.52
CA PRO A 266 8.29 -4.58 12.62
C PRO A 266 6.84 -4.51 12.12
N TYR A 267 6.04 -5.47 12.54
CA TYR A 267 4.60 -5.53 12.37
C TYR A 267 3.92 -5.49 13.73
N ASP A 268 2.69 -4.99 13.76
CA ASP A 268 1.86 -5.00 14.95
C ASP A 268 0.39 -5.18 14.56
N SER A 269 -0.29 -6.10 15.24
CA SER A 269 -1.72 -6.37 15.03
C SER A 269 -2.63 -5.64 16.01
N GLY A 270 -2.05 -4.86 16.93
CA GLY A 270 -2.80 -4.10 17.92
C GLY A 270 -3.87 -3.20 17.29
N THR A 271 -5.06 -3.22 17.88
CA THR A 271 -6.20 -2.44 17.39
C THR A 271 -6.10 -0.98 17.82
N SER A 272 -6.52 -0.08 16.94
CA SER A 272 -6.67 1.34 17.26
C SER A 272 -7.81 1.97 16.48
N SER A 273 -8.32 3.09 16.98
CA SER A 273 -9.39 3.82 16.31
C SER A 273 -8.84 4.54 15.07
N LEU A 274 -9.46 4.29 13.92
CA LEU A 274 -9.14 4.96 12.66
C LEU A 274 -9.91 6.28 12.47
N ALA A 275 -10.92 6.56 13.31
CA ALA A 275 -11.78 7.72 13.17
C ALA A 275 -12.37 8.22 14.51
N PRO A 276 -12.60 9.53 14.68
CA PRO A 276 -12.31 10.58 13.72
C PRO A 276 -10.80 10.90 13.68
N THR A 277 -10.37 11.61 12.64
CA THR A 277 -8.96 11.96 12.48
C THR A 277 -8.48 12.84 13.63
N LYS A 278 -7.40 12.44 14.31
CA LYS A 278 -6.85 13.17 15.46
C LYS A 278 -5.33 13.21 15.42
N LYS A 279 -4.74 14.31 15.89
CA LYS A 279 -3.30 14.39 16.14
C LYS A 279 -2.94 13.40 17.25
N VAL A 280 -1.98 12.54 16.97
CA VAL A 280 -1.44 11.51 17.85
C VAL A 280 -0.26 12.13 18.60
N LYS A 281 -0.22 11.98 19.93
CA LYS A 281 0.77 12.66 20.78
C LYS A 281 2.16 12.04 20.61
N CYS A 282 3.04 12.64 19.81
CA CYS A 282 4.42 12.17 19.67
C CYS A 282 5.16 12.07 21.03
N ARG A 283 6.16 11.19 21.11
CA ARG A 283 7.04 11.10 22.30
C ARG A 283 7.69 12.48 22.54
N PRO A 284 7.95 12.88 23.80
CA PRO A 284 8.64 14.14 24.06
C PRO A 284 9.95 14.26 23.27
N GLY A 285 10.11 15.38 22.55
CA GLY A 285 11.29 15.63 21.70
C GLY A 285 11.27 14.96 20.33
N ALA A 286 10.20 14.24 19.96
CA ALA A 286 10.04 13.71 18.61
C ALA A 286 9.59 14.82 17.64
N ASP A 287 9.96 14.65 16.36
CA ASP A 287 9.61 15.55 15.28
C ASP A 287 8.10 15.52 14.98
N GLU A 288 7.41 16.63 15.29
CA GLU A 288 5.96 16.79 15.15
C GLU A 288 5.47 17.11 13.72
N ARG A 289 6.37 17.30 12.75
CA ARG A 289 5.97 17.53 11.35
C ARG A 289 5.17 16.35 10.82
N ASN A 290 4.27 16.56 9.85
CA ASN A 290 3.52 15.44 9.25
C ASN A 290 4.29 14.68 8.17
N PHE A 291 5.54 15.07 7.92
CA PHE A 291 6.47 14.46 6.98
C PHE A 291 7.83 14.31 7.65
N LEU A 292 8.76 13.64 6.97
CA LEU A 292 10.18 13.60 7.35
C LEU A 292 10.99 14.32 6.28
N VAL A 293 11.94 15.16 6.69
CA VAL A 293 12.84 15.86 5.78
C VAL A 293 14.29 15.78 6.23
N ASP A 294 15.17 15.77 5.25
CA ASP A 294 16.59 16.07 5.36
C ASP A 294 16.87 17.31 4.51
N ASP A 295 17.03 18.47 5.16
CA ASP A 295 17.15 19.77 4.49
C ASP A 295 18.49 19.90 3.75
N GLU A 296 19.55 19.24 4.22
CA GLU A 296 20.84 19.23 3.52
C GLU A 296 20.74 18.43 2.23
N LEU A 297 20.02 17.31 2.26
CA LEU A 297 19.80 16.45 1.12
C LEU A 297 18.62 16.88 0.23
N MET A 298 17.71 17.73 0.72
CA MET A 298 16.42 18.01 0.10
C MET A 298 15.64 16.72 -0.23
N LEU A 299 15.68 15.76 0.69
CA LEU A 299 14.89 14.53 0.63
C LEU A 299 13.71 14.63 1.59
N ILE A 300 12.51 14.39 1.08
CA ILE A 300 11.27 14.44 1.84
C ILE A 300 10.56 13.10 1.71
N GLN A 301 10.08 12.55 2.83
CA GLN A 301 9.14 11.45 2.86
C GLN A 301 7.81 11.95 3.41
N ALA A 302 6.74 11.80 2.62
CA ALA A 302 5.38 12.16 3.00
C ALA A 302 4.43 10.95 2.83
N GLY A 303 3.29 10.98 3.49
CA GLY A 303 2.27 9.93 3.48
C GLY A 303 1.69 9.66 4.87
N ASP A 304 0.65 8.82 4.92
CA ASP A 304 0.02 8.36 6.18
C ASP A 304 1.03 7.77 7.17
N MET A 305 1.99 7.00 6.65
CA MET A 305 3.09 6.42 7.42
C MET A 305 3.99 7.46 8.08
N MET A 306 3.99 8.72 7.63
CA MET A 306 4.78 9.84 8.20
C MET A 306 3.96 10.80 9.06
N SER A 307 2.66 10.91 8.76
CA SER A 307 1.70 11.82 9.38
C SER A 307 1.49 11.65 10.88
N THR A 308 1.55 12.73 11.67
CA THR A 308 1.26 12.65 13.12
C THR A 308 -0.21 12.50 13.45
N PHE A 309 -1.08 12.31 12.45
CA PHE A 309 -2.50 12.04 12.64
C PHE A 309 -2.79 10.54 12.69
N THR A 310 -4.00 10.20 13.12
CA THR A 310 -4.52 8.82 13.04
C THR A 310 -4.41 8.28 11.61
N PRO A 311 -4.11 6.98 11.43
CA PRO A 311 -3.90 6.39 10.11
C PRO A 311 -5.09 6.60 9.15
N GLY A 312 -4.80 6.79 7.85
CA GLY A 312 -5.82 6.82 6.80
C GLY A 312 -5.59 7.89 5.74
N PHE A 313 -6.53 7.98 4.80
CA PHE A 313 -6.43 8.85 3.63
C PHE A 313 -6.24 10.34 3.99
N GLU A 314 -6.99 10.83 4.98
CA GLU A 314 -6.87 12.23 5.44
C GLU A 314 -5.46 12.53 5.97
N SER A 315 -4.88 11.61 6.75
CA SER A 315 -3.51 11.76 7.27
C SER A 315 -2.45 11.81 6.16
N ALA A 316 -2.63 11.05 5.07
CA ALA A 316 -1.78 11.09 3.90
C ALA A 316 -1.90 12.42 3.15
N ALA A 317 -3.13 12.92 2.98
CA ALA A 317 -3.38 14.20 2.34
C ALA A 317 -2.74 15.36 3.12
N LEU A 318 -2.96 15.41 4.45
CA LEU A 318 -2.33 16.41 5.32
C LEU A 318 -0.80 16.33 5.29
N SER A 319 -0.24 15.12 5.30
CA SER A 319 1.21 14.94 5.18
C SER A 319 1.76 15.46 3.85
N GLY A 320 1.05 15.23 2.74
CA GLY A 320 1.42 15.73 1.43
C GLY A 320 1.29 17.25 1.30
N MET A 321 0.26 17.84 1.90
CA MET A 321 0.07 19.30 1.95
C MET A 321 1.18 19.97 2.75
N ASP A 322 1.41 19.52 3.98
CA ASP A 322 2.45 20.07 4.86
C ASP A 322 3.87 19.91 4.29
N ALA A 323 4.12 18.86 3.50
CA ALA A 323 5.40 18.66 2.83
C ALA A 323 5.62 19.60 1.64
N ALA A 324 4.54 20.15 1.07
CA ALA A 324 4.58 21.06 -0.07
C ALA A 324 4.69 22.54 0.36
N ASP A 325 4.15 22.88 1.53
CA ASP A 325 4.22 24.20 2.16
C ASP A 325 5.64 24.51 2.72
#